data_AF-A0A7W7Y5Z3-F1
#
_entry.id   AF-A0A7W7Y5Z3-F1
#
_cell.length_a   1.000
_cell.length_b   1.000
_cell.length_c   1.000
_cell.angle_alpha   90.00
_cell.angle_beta   90.00
_cell.angle_gamma   90.00
#
_symmetry.space_group_name_H-M   'P 1'
#
loop_
_entity.id
_entity.type
_entity.pdbx_description
1 polymer ?
#
loop_
_entity_poly.entity_id
_entity_poly.type
_entity_poly.pdbx_seq_one_letter_code
_entity_poly.pdbx_strand_id
1 'polypeptide(L)'
;MKRFDTKTWIIVAVVVLLIVVGATAGVANKTSSSGFCSSCHAYEKISWDHGDHQEVSCISCHTKGSFNDKINGIRKVMLTTMGKVDPHRDHLPSYKDEIINNCKGCHMTDEIRQERPVFTARHDEYLQHYSNCMGCHDPGHKRSYQTKRFVGSGKTNIP
;
A
#
# COMPACT_ATOMS: atom_id res chain seq x y z
N MET A 1 25.05 16.24 -43.85
CA MET A 1 24.42 15.98 -42.53
C MET A 1 24.27 17.32 -41.81
N LYS A 2 23.04 17.81 -41.58
CA LYS A 2 22.83 19.05 -40.81
C LYS A 2 23.32 18.83 -39.38
N ARG A 3 24.35 19.56 -38.96
CA ARG A 3 24.80 19.56 -37.56
C ARG A 3 23.78 20.35 -36.75
N PHE A 4 23.08 19.68 -35.85
CA PHE A 4 22.18 20.34 -34.92
C PHE A 4 23.00 21.25 -33.97
N ASP A 5 22.50 22.46 -33.75
CA ASP A 5 23.06 23.40 -32.77
C ASP A 5 22.95 22.80 -31.35
N THR A 6 23.90 23.12 -30.48
CA THR A 6 23.91 22.79 -29.05
C THR A 6 22.57 23.11 -28.39
N LYS A 7 21.89 24.19 -28.78
CA LYS A 7 20.54 24.53 -28.28
C LYS A 7 19.49 23.47 -28.65
N THR A 8 19.57 22.91 -29.84
CA THR A 8 18.66 21.84 -30.28
C THR A 8 18.89 20.57 -29.47
N TRP A 9 20.16 20.23 -29.18
CA TRP A 9 20.49 19.10 -28.31
C TRP A 9 20.03 19.29 -26.87
N ILE A 10 20.13 20.51 -26.33
CA ILE A 10 19.61 20.84 -24.99
C ILE A 10 18.08 20.65 -24.96
N ILE A 11 17.36 21.16 -25.96
CA ILE A 11 15.89 21.01 -26.03
C ILE A 11 15.52 19.52 -26.11
N VAL A 12 16.18 18.74 -26.97
CA VAL A 12 15.94 17.29 -27.08
C VAL A 12 16.22 16.59 -25.76
N ALA A 13 17.34 16.91 -25.08
CA ALA A 13 17.69 16.32 -23.80
C ALA A 13 16.64 16.63 -22.72
N VAL A 14 16.14 17.87 -22.65
CA VAL A 14 15.08 18.27 -21.72
C VAL A 14 13.78 17.53 -22.03
N VAL A 15 13.37 17.45 -23.30
CA VAL A 15 12.14 16.73 -23.69
C VAL A 15 12.25 15.25 -23.32
N VAL A 16 13.38 14.60 -23.61
CA VAL A 16 13.61 13.20 -23.24
C VAL A 16 13.58 13.02 -21.73
N LEU A 17 14.21 13.92 -20.97
CA LEU A 17 14.18 13.88 -19.51
C LEU A 17 12.75 13.97 -18.98
N LEU A 18 11.94 14.90 -19.50
CA LEU A 18 10.53 15.04 -19.11
C LEU A 18 9.72 13.79 -19.43
N ILE A 19 9.95 13.17 -20.59
CA ILE A 19 9.30 11.90 -20.96
C ILE A 19 9.68 10.80 -19.97
N VAL A 20 10.97 10.66 -19.66
CA VAL A 20 11.46 9.61 -18.73
C VAL A 20 10.91 9.83 -17.33
N VAL A 21 10.94 11.06 -16.81
CA VAL A 21 10.40 11.39 -15.49
C VAL A 21 8.89 11.13 -15.44
N GLY A 22 8.14 11.60 -16.45
CA GLY A 22 6.71 11.38 -16.55
C GLY A 22 6.33 9.90 -16.64
N ALA A 23 7.02 9.12 -17.47
CA ALA A 23 6.80 7.68 -17.59
C ALA A 23 7.11 6.95 -16.27
N THR A 24 8.21 7.31 -15.60
CA THR A 24 8.61 6.70 -14.33
C THR A 24 7.59 6.99 -13.23
N ALA A 25 7.14 8.24 -13.11
CA ALA A 25 6.08 8.62 -12.17
C ALA A 25 4.76 7.89 -12.45
N GLY A 26 4.37 7.78 -13.72
CA GLY A 26 3.18 7.04 -14.13
C GLY A 26 3.22 5.56 -13.73
N VAL A 27 4.35 4.89 -13.97
CA VAL A 27 4.56 3.50 -13.57
C VAL A 27 4.55 3.36 -12.05
N ALA A 28 5.21 4.26 -11.33
CA ALA A 28 5.25 4.25 -9.87
C ALA A 28 3.83 4.36 -9.28
N ASN A 29 3.01 5.27 -9.80
CA ASN A 29 1.62 5.44 -9.37
C ASN A 29 0.77 4.21 -9.69
N LYS A 30 0.90 3.66 -10.91
CA LYS A 30 0.11 2.48 -11.30
C LYS A 30 0.43 1.27 -10.43
N THR A 31 1.71 1.04 -10.16
CA THR A 31 2.19 -0.07 -9.31
C THR A 31 1.99 0.16 -7.81
N SER A 32 1.48 1.33 -7.42
CA SER A 32 1.03 1.64 -6.05
C SER A 32 -0.49 1.57 -5.88
N SER A 33 -1.24 1.31 -6.95
CA SER A 33 -2.71 1.29 -6.92
C SER A 33 -3.27 -0.02 -6.36
N SER A 34 -4.45 0.05 -5.73
CA SER A 34 -5.18 -1.14 -5.26
C SER A 34 -5.49 -2.13 -6.39
N GLY A 35 -5.72 -1.63 -7.61
CA GLY A 35 -5.92 -2.46 -8.80
C GLY A 35 -4.69 -3.29 -9.19
N PHE A 36 -3.48 -2.73 -9.02
CA PHE A 36 -2.26 -3.48 -9.24
C PHE A 36 -2.08 -4.56 -8.17
N CYS A 37 -2.25 -4.23 -6.88
CA CYS A 37 -2.14 -5.19 -5.79
C CYS A 37 -3.16 -6.34 -5.93
N SER A 38 -4.41 -6.02 -6.25
CA SER A 38 -5.49 -7.01 -6.41
C SER A 38 -5.36 -7.89 -7.66
N SER A 39 -4.49 -7.55 -8.62
CA SER A 39 -4.19 -8.44 -9.75
C SER A 39 -3.56 -9.77 -9.30
N CYS A 40 -2.83 -9.75 -8.19
CA CYS A 40 -2.30 -10.95 -7.53
C CYS A 40 -3.05 -11.28 -6.23
N HIS A 41 -3.57 -10.28 -5.51
CA HIS A 41 -4.29 -10.45 -4.25
C HIS A 41 -5.83 -10.35 -4.42
N ALA A 42 -6.39 -11.02 -5.42
CA ALA A 42 -7.79 -10.87 -5.83
C ALA A 42 -8.82 -11.01 -4.69
N TYR A 43 -8.59 -11.92 -3.74
CA TYR A 43 -9.50 -12.14 -2.62
C TYR A 43 -9.58 -10.96 -1.64
N GLU A 44 -8.56 -10.12 -1.58
CA GLU A 44 -8.60 -8.91 -0.77
C GLU A 44 -9.50 -7.85 -1.36
N LYS A 45 -9.78 -7.91 -2.68
CA LYS A 45 -10.61 -6.91 -3.33
C LYS A 45 -12.01 -6.84 -2.73
N ILE A 46 -12.64 -8.00 -2.49
CA ILE A 46 -14.00 -8.03 -1.93
C ILE A 46 -14.01 -7.49 -0.50
N SER A 47 -13.03 -7.86 0.34
CA SER A 47 -12.96 -7.35 1.71
C SER A 47 -12.66 -5.85 1.74
N TRP A 48 -11.80 -5.38 0.84
CA TRP A 48 -11.41 -3.98 0.69
C TRP A 48 -12.55 -3.08 0.16
N ASP A 49 -13.25 -3.51 -0.88
CA ASP A 49 -14.35 -2.77 -1.51
C ASP A 49 -15.54 -2.59 -0.53
N HIS A 50 -15.61 -3.37 0.55
CA HIS A 50 -16.64 -3.23 1.59
C HIS A 50 -16.12 -2.58 2.88
N GLY A 51 -14.85 -2.18 2.92
CA GLY A 51 -14.23 -1.48 4.03
C GLY A 51 -14.42 0.03 3.97
N ASP A 52 -14.09 0.72 5.06
CA ASP A 52 -14.26 2.17 5.17
C ASP A 52 -13.23 2.96 4.34
N HIS A 53 -12.11 2.33 3.98
CA HIS A 53 -11.01 2.94 3.22
C HIS A 53 -10.95 2.51 1.74
N GLN A 54 -12.06 2.09 1.13
CA GLN A 54 -12.08 1.59 -0.26
C GLN A 54 -11.47 2.57 -1.29
N GLU A 55 -11.52 3.87 -1.02
CA GLU A 55 -10.98 4.93 -1.89
C GLU A 55 -9.48 5.20 -1.68
N VAL A 56 -8.90 4.65 -0.62
CA VAL A 56 -7.48 4.77 -0.31
C VAL A 56 -6.71 3.62 -0.98
N SER A 57 -5.47 3.85 -1.37
CA SER A 57 -4.65 2.79 -1.97
C SER A 57 -4.17 1.79 -0.91
N CYS A 58 -4.03 0.51 -1.26
CA CYS A 58 -3.49 -0.50 -0.34
C CYS A 58 -2.13 -0.08 0.25
N ILE A 59 -1.28 0.54 -0.57
CA ILE A 59 0.07 0.95 -0.16
C ILE A 59 0.05 2.12 0.84
N SER A 60 -1.02 2.92 0.90
CA SER A 60 -1.14 3.99 1.90
C SER A 60 -1.10 3.46 3.33
N CYS A 61 -1.56 2.23 3.56
CA CYS A 61 -1.44 1.55 4.85
C CYS A 61 -0.23 0.60 4.90
N HIS A 62 0.09 -0.05 3.77
CA HIS A 62 1.13 -1.06 3.67
C HIS A 62 2.48 -0.52 3.16
N THR A 63 2.80 0.75 3.38
CA THR A 63 4.10 1.32 2.95
C THR A 63 5.14 1.30 4.08
N LYS A 64 6.42 1.12 3.72
CA LYS A 64 7.61 1.49 4.53
C LYS A 64 8.40 2.65 3.91
N GLY A 65 7.70 3.47 3.13
CA GLY A 65 8.29 4.44 2.23
C GLY A 65 8.50 3.87 0.82
N SER A 66 8.25 4.72 -0.17
CA SER A 66 8.17 4.39 -1.59
C SER A 66 9.39 3.61 -2.11
N PHE A 67 10.61 3.95 -1.69
CA PHE A 67 11.81 3.27 -2.19
C PHE A 67 11.88 1.81 -1.74
N ASN A 68 11.66 1.55 -0.45
CA ASN A 68 11.66 0.19 0.11
C ASN A 68 10.55 -0.66 -0.52
N ASP A 69 9.37 -0.08 -0.72
CA ASP A 69 8.24 -0.79 -1.30
C ASP A 69 8.49 -1.21 -2.74
N LYS A 70 9.13 -0.36 -3.55
CA LYS A 70 9.44 -0.69 -4.94
C LYS A 70 10.51 -1.79 -5.03
N ILE A 71 11.56 -1.74 -4.22
CA ILE A 71 12.60 -2.80 -4.20
C ILE A 71 11.99 -4.14 -3.77
N ASN A 72 11.25 -4.15 -2.65
CA ASN A 72 10.63 -5.37 -2.16
C ASN A 72 9.52 -5.88 -3.08
N GLY A 73 8.76 -4.98 -3.70
CA GLY A 73 7.74 -5.27 -4.69
C GLY A 73 8.31 -5.97 -5.91
N ILE A 74 9.42 -5.46 -6.49
CA ILE A 74 10.10 -6.12 -7.62
C ILE A 74 10.53 -7.53 -7.23
N ARG A 75 11.14 -7.70 -6.05
CA ARG A 75 11.54 -9.02 -5.55
C ARG A 75 10.34 -9.96 -5.45
N LYS A 76 9.22 -9.50 -4.88
CA LYS A 76 7.99 -10.30 -4.75
C LYS A 76 7.40 -10.68 -6.10
N VAL A 77 7.34 -9.74 -7.05
CA VAL A 77 6.87 -10.02 -8.41
C VAL A 77 7.74 -11.11 -9.05
N MET A 78 9.07 -10.99 -8.97
CA MET A 78 9.99 -11.98 -9.53
C MET A 78 9.83 -13.37 -8.88
N LEU A 79 9.69 -13.43 -7.54
CA LEU A 79 9.48 -14.70 -6.85
C LEU A 79 8.14 -15.33 -7.19
N THR A 80 7.10 -14.51 -7.37
CA THR A 80 5.76 -14.95 -7.76
C THR A 80 5.76 -15.51 -9.19
N THR A 81 6.37 -14.80 -10.14
CA THR A 81 6.43 -15.26 -11.55
C THR A 81 7.29 -16.51 -11.72
N MET A 82 8.28 -16.72 -10.85
CA MET A 82 9.07 -17.97 -10.79
C MET A 82 8.35 -19.12 -10.05
N GLY A 83 7.13 -18.91 -9.55
CA GLY A 83 6.38 -19.92 -8.79
C GLY A 83 6.95 -20.23 -7.41
N LYS A 84 7.85 -19.39 -6.88
CA LYS A 84 8.50 -19.59 -5.57
C LYS A 84 7.67 -19.04 -4.40
N VAL A 85 6.73 -18.14 -4.68
CA VAL A 85 5.83 -17.54 -3.69
C VAL A 85 4.42 -17.56 -4.26
N ASP A 86 3.46 -18.02 -3.45
CA ASP A 86 2.03 -17.91 -3.74
C ASP A 86 1.52 -16.55 -3.22
N PRO A 87 1.14 -15.60 -4.09
CA PRO A 87 0.63 -14.31 -3.65
C PRO A 87 -0.69 -14.43 -2.88
N HIS A 88 -1.44 -15.53 -3.05
CA HIS A 88 -2.66 -15.78 -2.30
C HIS A 88 -2.42 -16.27 -0.88
N ARG A 89 -1.18 -16.65 -0.54
CA ARG A 89 -0.77 -17.11 0.79
C ARG A 89 0.44 -16.36 1.31
N ASP A 90 0.77 -15.23 0.68
CA ASP A 90 1.82 -14.35 1.16
C ASP A 90 1.40 -13.80 2.53
N HIS A 91 2.29 -13.98 3.51
CA HIS A 91 2.07 -13.44 4.83
C HIS A 91 2.08 -11.91 4.72
N LEU A 92 1.13 -11.27 5.39
CA LEU A 92 1.12 -9.81 5.47
C LEU A 92 2.50 -9.32 5.92
N PRO A 93 2.96 -8.16 5.41
CA PRO A 93 4.29 -7.69 5.73
C PRO A 93 4.49 -7.55 7.24
N SER A 94 5.66 -7.98 7.73
CA SER A 94 6.00 -8.12 9.15
C SER A 94 6.12 -6.79 9.93
N TYR A 95 5.66 -5.67 9.37
CA TYR A 95 5.87 -4.32 9.91
C TYR A 95 4.64 -3.67 10.49
N LYS A 96 4.10 -4.32 11.51
CA LYS A 96 2.89 -3.85 12.21
C LYS A 96 3.03 -2.41 12.71
N ASP A 97 4.21 -2.03 13.19
CA ASP A 97 4.46 -0.68 13.71
C ASP A 97 4.33 0.40 12.64
N GLU A 98 4.81 0.15 11.43
CA GLU A 98 4.71 1.13 10.35
C GLU A 98 3.26 1.29 9.86
N ILE A 99 2.48 0.20 9.86
CA ILE A 99 1.05 0.26 9.56
C ILE A 99 0.34 1.17 10.58
N ILE A 100 0.70 1.09 11.87
CA ILE A 100 0.17 1.98 12.91
C ILE A 100 0.57 3.44 12.64
N ASN A 101 1.83 3.69 12.26
CA ASN A 101 2.28 5.04 11.90
C ASN A 101 1.52 5.60 10.69
N ASN A 102 1.23 4.77 9.68
CA ASN A 102 0.42 5.15 8.54
C ASN A 102 -1.02 5.52 8.96
N CYS A 103 -1.63 4.80 9.91
CA CYS A 103 -2.91 5.21 10.50
C CYS A 103 -2.80 6.59 11.19
N LYS A 104 -1.75 6.79 11.98
CA LYS A 104 -1.50 8.07 12.69
C LYS A 104 -1.28 9.24 11.73
N GLY A 105 -0.63 8.99 10.60
CA GLY A 105 -0.38 10.00 9.55
C GLY A 105 -1.65 10.64 9.00
N CYS A 106 -2.81 10.00 9.13
CA CYS A 106 -4.10 10.57 8.73
C CYS A 106 -5.03 10.86 9.91
N HIS A 107 -5.03 10.03 10.95
CA HIS A 107 -6.01 10.12 12.05
C HIS A 107 -5.47 10.78 13.33
N MET A 108 -4.16 11.00 13.44
CA MET A 108 -3.49 11.56 14.61
C MET A 108 -2.46 12.61 14.19
N THR A 109 -2.79 13.40 13.15
CA THR A 109 -1.96 14.53 12.71
C THR A 109 -1.80 15.56 13.82
N ASP A 110 -0.77 16.41 13.73
CA ASP A 110 -0.55 17.46 14.73
C ASP A 110 -1.76 18.39 14.85
N GLU A 111 -2.43 18.68 13.73
CA GLU A 111 -3.69 19.43 13.68
C GLU A 111 -4.79 18.73 14.49
N ILE A 112 -5.07 17.45 14.23
CA ILE A 112 -6.07 16.69 15.00
C ILE A 112 -5.71 16.62 16.49
N ARG A 113 -4.41 16.49 16.81
CA ARG A 113 -3.94 16.46 18.21
C ARG A 113 -4.17 17.79 18.91
N GLN A 114 -4.00 18.92 18.22
CA GLN A 114 -4.27 20.26 18.74
C GLN A 114 -5.76 20.54 18.89
N GLU A 115 -6.56 20.16 17.89
CA GLU A 115 -8.01 20.42 17.90
C GLU A 115 -8.79 19.49 18.84
N ARG A 116 -8.31 18.26 19.04
CA ARG A 116 -9.01 17.22 19.83
C ARG A 116 -8.11 16.56 20.88
N PRO A 117 -7.53 17.32 21.82
CA PRO A 117 -6.51 16.82 22.75
C PRO A 117 -7.02 15.72 23.68
N VAL A 118 -8.29 15.78 24.11
CA VAL A 118 -8.90 14.73 24.94
C VAL A 118 -9.07 13.41 24.17
N PHE A 119 -9.44 13.51 22.89
CA PHE A 119 -9.60 12.33 22.03
C PHE A 119 -8.25 11.65 21.78
N THR A 120 -7.22 12.43 21.47
CA THR A 120 -5.88 11.91 21.16
C THR A 120 -5.17 11.37 22.38
N ALA A 121 -5.24 12.04 23.54
CA ALA A 121 -4.69 11.52 24.80
C ALA A 121 -5.30 10.16 25.19
N ARG A 122 -6.61 9.99 24.99
CA ARG A 122 -7.28 8.71 25.25
C ARG A 122 -6.85 7.60 24.29
N HIS A 123 -6.63 7.92 23.01
CA HIS A 123 -6.11 6.95 22.06
C HIS A 123 -4.65 6.57 22.34
N ASP A 124 -3.84 7.53 22.81
CA ASP A 124 -2.47 7.24 23.26
C ASP A 124 -2.48 6.29 24.47
N GLU A 125 -3.41 6.45 25.41
CA GLU A 125 -3.62 5.52 26.53
C GLU A 125 -4.03 4.12 26.04
N TYR A 126 -5.01 4.02 25.14
CA TYR A 126 -5.41 2.73 24.57
C TYR A 126 -4.26 1.99 23.89
N LEU A 127 -3.39 2.71 23.18
CA LEU A 127 -2.23 2.11 22.52
C LEU A 127 -1.15 1.60 23.49
N GLN A 128 -1.24 1.89 24.79
CA GLN A 128 -0.41 1.25 25.82
C GLN A 128 -0.87 -0.18 26.13
N HIS A 129 -2.13 -0.50 25.87
CA HIS A 129 -2.74 -1.78 26.20
C HIS A 129 -3.09 -2.64 24.97
N TYR A 130 -3.22 -2.02 23.79
CA TYR A 130 -3.52 -2.70 22.54
C TYR A 130 -2.37 -2.58 21.55
N SER A 131 -2.05 -3.70 20.88
CA SER A 131 -0.90 -3.78 19.97
C SER A 131 -1.04 -2.97 18.68
N ASN A 132 -2.24 -2.55 18.29
CA ASN A 132 -2.49 -1.72 17.10
C ASN A 132 -3.95 -1.20 17.07
N CYS A 133 -4.21 -0.22 16.20
CA CYS A 133 -5.54 0.36 15.98
C CYS A 133 -6.58 -0.68 15.53
N MET A 134 -6.15 -1.69 14.78
CA MET A 134 -7.03 -2.74 14.25
C MET A 134 -7.51 -3.72 15.32
N GLY A 135 -6.99 -3.64 16.56
CA GLY A 135 -7.55 -4.36 17.70
C GLY A 135 -9.02 -3.98 17.95
N CYS A 136 -9.37 -2.72 17.66
CA CYS A 136 -10.72 -2.19 17.83
C CYS A 136 -11.38 -1.76 16.51
N HIS A 137 -10.59 -1.32 15.53
CA HIS A 137 -11.09 -0.82 14.24
C HIS A 137 -10.96 -1.85 13.10
N ASP A 138 -11.86 -1.77 12.12
CA ASP A 138 -11.81 -2.60 10.89
C ASP A 138 -11.77 -1.71 9.63
N PRO A 139 -10.66 -0.99 9.38
CA PRO A 139 -10.64 0.14 8.45
C PRO A 139 -10.68 -0.26 6.97
N GLY A 140 -10.17 -1.43 6.61
CA GLY A 140 -9.91 -1.81 5.21
C GLY A 140 -10.44 -3.19 4.85
N HIS A 141 -9.83 -4.24 5.41
CA HIS A 141 -10.21 -5.63 5.11
C HIS A 141 -11.41 -6.08 5.93
N LYS A 142 -12.63 -5.75 5.49
CA LYS A 142 -13.84 -6.10 6.24
C LYS A 142 -13.88 -7.60 6.60
N ARG A 143 -13.81 -7.90 7.90
CA ARG A 143 -13.55 -9.25 8.41
C ARG A 143 -14.56 -10.29 7.93
N SER A 144 -15.83 -9.91 7.81
CA SER A 144 -16.92 -10.79 7.35
C SER A 144 -16.74 -11.29 5.92
N TYR A 145 -15.96 -10.58 5.10
CA TYR A 145 -15.62 -10.97 3.74
C TYR A 145 -14.22 -11.58 3.66
N GLN A 146 -13.30 -11.16 4.52
CA GLN A 146 -11.94 -11.69 4.53
C GLN A 146 -11.89 -13.19 4.87
N THR A 147 -12.76 -13.67 5.77
CA THR A 147 -12.87 -15.11 6.09
C THR A 147 -13.40 -15.95 4.93
N LYS A 148 -14.02 -15.32 3.92
CA LYS A 148 -14.50 -16.01 2.71
C LYS A 148 -13.40 -16.27 1.68
N ARG A 149 -12.19 -15.73 1.89
CA ARG A 149 -10.99 -15.92 1.04
C ARG A 149 -10.65 -17.39 0.75
N PHE A 150 -11.01 -18.31 1.65
CA PHE A 150 -10.68 -19.73 1.53
C PHE A 150 -11.87 -20.65 1.24
N VAL A 151 -13.09 -20.10 1.13
CA VAL A 151 -14.31 -20.92 0.99
C VAL A 151 -14.39 -21.58 -0.40
N GLY A 152 -13.71 -21.04 -1.41
CA GLY A 152 -13.61 -21.63 -2.76
C GLY A 152 -12.40 -22.53 -3.02
N SER A 153 -11.44 -22.64 -2.10
CA SER A 153 -10.18 -23.38 -2.33
C SER A 153 -10.19 -24.81 -1.76
N GLY A 154 -11.34 -25.29 -1.27
CA GLY A 154 -11.50 -26.65 -0.73
C GLY A 154 -10.67 -26.93 0.54
N LYS A 155 -10.07 -25.89 1.14
CA LYS A 155 -9.29 -26.01 2.37
C LYS A 155 -10.01 -25.26 3.48
N THR A 156 -11.00 -25.92 4.07
CA THR A 156 -11.60 -25.51 5.33
C THR A 156 -10.59 -25.70 6.46
N ASN A 157 -10.39 -24.64 7.25
CA ASN A 157 -9.81 -24.61 8.58
C ASN A 157 -8.32 -24.89 8.71
N ILE A 158 -7.57 -23.88 9.16
CA ILE A 158 -6.40 -24.04 10.05
C ILE A 158 -6.46 -22.84 11.03
N PRO A 159 -6.28 -23.08 12.35
CA PRO A 159 -6.83 -22.27 13.46
C PRO A 159 -6.40 -20.80 13.54
#